data_AF-A0A6F9WQQ7-F1
#
_entry.id   AF-A0A6F9WQQ7-F1
#
_cell.length_a   1.000
_cell.length_b   1.000
_cell.length_c   1.000
_cell.angle_alpha   90.00
_cell.angle_beta   90.00
_cell.angle_gamma   90.00
#
_symmetry.space_group_name_H-M   'P 1'
#
loop_
_entity.id
_entity.type
_entity.pdbx_description
1 polymer ?
#
loop_
_entity_poly.entity_id
_entity_poly.type
_entity_poly.pdbx_seq_one_letter_code
_entity_poly.pdbx_strand_id
1 'polypeptide(L)'
;MKRKMIVGTLAMGLLAFGAFSATAAEACDKCVENQVMQQFRQEVSPLATAIREKDIQVRNLYGYDRPDMQKISALEAEIKELKDTIESSADKFGIPACSRS
;
A
#
# COMPACT_ATOMS: atom_id res chain seq x y z
N MET A 1 -33.07 -15.89 -2.55
CA MET A 1 -31.72 -15.37 -2.23
C MET A 1 -31.19 -14.60 -3.44
N LYS A 2 -30.85 -13.32 -3.32
CA LYS A 2 -30.28 -12.51 -4.42
C LYS A 2 -28.92 -11.98 -3.95
N ARG A 3 -27.83 -12.46 -4.54
CA ARG A 3 -26.47 -11.93 -4.30
C ARG A 3 -26.24 -10.81 -5.30
N LYS A 4 -26.13 -9.57 -4.80
CA LYS A 4 -25.73 -8.41 -5.61
C LYS A 4 -24.20 -8.41 -5.66
N MET A 5 -23.65 -8.63 -6.86
CA MET A 5 -22.22 -8.49 -7.15
C MET A 5 -21.95 -6.99 -7.36
N ILE A 6 -21.14 -6.40 -6.48
CA ILE A 6 -20.63 -5.03 -6.66
C ILE A 6 -19.23 -5.17 -7.26
N VAL A 7 -19.14 -4.91 -8.56
CA VAL A 7 -17.89 -4.75 -9.30
C VAL A 7 -17.35 -3.37 -8.95
N GLY A 8 -16.31 -3.33 -8.11
CA GLY A 8 -15.59 -2.12 -7.78
C GLY A 8 -14.63 -1.75 -8.90
N THR A 9 -14.89 -0.64 -9.57
CA THR A 9 -13.99 0.04 -10.51
C THR A 9 -12.70 0.43 -9.81
N LEU A 10 -11.58 -0.15 -10.24
CA LEU A 10 -10.24 0.22 -9.82
C LEU A 10 -9.80 1.45 -10.65
N ALA A 11 -9.85 2.65 -10.07
CA ALA A 11 -9.29 3.85 -10.67
C ALA A 11 -7.76 3.85 -10.44
N MET A 12 -6.99 3.59 -11.49
CA MET A 12 -5.55 3.81 -11.52
C MET A 12 -5.28 5.32 -11.56
N GLY A 13 -4.97 5.90 -10.40
CA GLY A 13 -4.41 7.24 -10.27
C GLY A 13 -2.88 7.18 -10.25
N LEU A 14 -2.25 7.71 -11.31
CA LEU A 14 -0.83 8.05 -11.35
C LEU A 14 -0.61 9.29 -10.49
N LEU A 15 0.31 9.26 -9.52
CA LEU A 15 0.75 10.49 -8.84
C LEU A 15 2.26 10.72 -8.97
N ALA A 16 2.53 11.78 -9.73
CA ALA A 16 3.79 12.49 -9.79
C ALA A 16 3.95 13.33 -8.51
N PHE A 17 4.97 13.01 -7.72
CA PHE A 17 5.40 13.84 -6.60
C PHE A 17 6.47 14.81 -7.08
N GLY A 18 6.11 16.09 -7.22
CA GLY A 18 7.05 17.14 -7.59
C GLY A 18 6.55 18.54 -7.21
N ALA A 19 7.27 19.14 -6.25
CA ALA A 19 7.32 20.56 -5.87
C ALA A 19 6.19 21.13 -4.98
N PHE A 20 6.55 21.48 -3.73
CA PHE A 20 6.14 22.76 -3.12
C PHE A 20 7.26 23.30 -2.20
N SER A 21 7.44 24.62 -2.29
CA SER A 21 8.59 25.42 -1.86
C SER A 21 8.37 26.15 -0.52
N ALA A 22 9.49 26.40 0.17
CA ALA A 22 9.84 27.45 1.14
C ALA A 22 8.74 28.26 1.88
N THR A 23 8.78 28.21 3.22
CA THR A 23 8.74 29.39 4.11
C THR A 23 9.15 29.01 5.53
N ALA A 24 10.01 29.84 6.12
CA ALA A 24 10.56 29.74 7.46
C ALA A 24 9.74 30.62 8.42
N ALA A 25 8.98 30.00 9.32
CA ALA A 25 8.47 30.54 10.60
C ALA A 25 7.38 29.59 11.12
N GLU A 26 7.74 28.35 11.50
CA GLU A 26 6.88 27.36 12.20
C GLU A 26 7.70 26.05 12.34
N ALA A 27 8.75 26.08 13.16
CA ALA A 27 9.81 25.06 13.11
C ALA A 27 9.56 23.79 13.94
N CYS A 28 8.41 23.62 14.60
CA CYS A 28 8.13 22.46 15.47
C CYS A 28 6.89 21.63 15.12
N ASP A 29 6.21 21.88 14.01
CA ASP A 29 5.15 20.98 13.52
C ASP A 29 5.69 20.05 12.42
N LYS A 30 6.47 20.61 11.48
CA LYS A 30 7.08 19.85 10.36
C LYS A 30 8.16 18.85 10.78
N CYS A 31 8.77 19.04 11.95
CA CYS A 31 9.78 18.11 12.49
C CYS A 31 9.14 16.83 13.03
N VAL A 32 8.01 16.96 13.74
CA VAL A 32 7.25 15.82 14.27
C VAL A 32 6.61 15.05 13.11
N GLU A 33 6.04 15.76 12.13
CA GLU A 33 5.50 15.13 10.91
C GLU A 33 6.56 14.35 10.13
N ASN A 34 7.80 14.88 9.99
CA ASN A 34 8.90 14.16 9.37
C ASN A 34 9.34 12.91 10.15
N GLN A 35 9.39 12.98 11.48
CA GLN A 35 9.80 11.85 12.31
C GLN A 35 8.76 10.71 12.28
N VAL A 36 7.47 11.06 12.39
CA VAL A 36 6.35 10.13 12.29
C VAL A 36 6.32 9.44 10.91
N MET A 37 6.55 10.21 9.84
CA MET A 37 6.62 9.66 8.49
C MET A 37 7.84 8.76 8.28
N GLN A 38 9.00 9.08 8.88
CA GLN A 38 10.17 8.20 8.80
C GLN A 38 9.95 6.88 9.54
N GLN A 39 9.33 6.91 10.72
CA GLN A 39 9.00 5.69 11.47
C GLN A 39 7.98 4.83 10.71
N PHE A 40 6.93 5.43 10.18
CA PHE A 40 5.99 4.75 9.32
C PHE A 40 6.67 4.12 8.10
N ARG A 41 7.57 4.85 7.44
CA ARG A 41 8.30 4.34 6.28
C ARG A 41 9.21 3.16 6.64
N GLN A 42 9.87 3.21 7.80
CA GLN A 42 10.68 2.10 8.28
C GLN A 42 9.83 0.87 8.62
N GLU A 43 8.67 1.06 9.23
CA GLU A 43 7.74 -0.02 9.57
C GLU A 43 7.13 -0.68 8.32
N VAL A 44 6.80 0.12 7.30
CA VAL A 44 6.12 -0.33 6.09
C VAL A 44 7.06 -0.81 4.99
N SER A 45 8.31 -0.35 4.95
CA SER A 45 9.31 -0.78 3.95
C SER A 45 9.42 -2.32 3.79
N PRO A 46 9.55 -3.12 4.87
CA PRO A 46 9.58 -4.58 4.74
C PRO A 46 8.26 -5.15 4.23
N LEU A 47 7.11 -4.59 4.65
CA LEU A 47 5.78 -5.02 4.20
C LEU A 47 5.58 -4.74 2.71
N ALA A 48 5.99 -3.58 2.23
CA ALA A 48 5.95 -3.20 0.83
C ALA A 48 6.85 -4.10 -0.03
N THR A 49 8.02 -4.47 0.48
CA THR A 49 8.93 -5.42 -0.17
C THR A 49 8.29 -6.80 -0.28
N ALA A 50 7.66 -7.29 0.81
CA ALA A 50 6.96 -8.57 0.82
C ALA A 50 5.77 -8.61 -0.17
N ILE A 51 5.02 -7.52 -0.28
CA ILE A 51 3.96 -7.38 -1.29
C ILE A 51 4.54 -7.49 -2.70
N ARG A 52 5.63 -6.79 -3.00
CA ARG A 52 6.26 -6.81 -4.33
C ARG A 52 6.76 -8.21 -4.69
N GLU A 53 7.39 -8.91 -3.75
CA GLU A 53 7.85 -10.27 -3.98
C GLU A 53 6.69 -11.22 -4.27
N LYS A 54 5.61 -11.14 -3.49
CA LYS A 54 4.40 -11.95 -3.71
C LYS A 54 3.70 -11.61 -5.02
N ASP A 55 3.66 -10.34 -5.43
CA ASP A 55 3.09 -9.93 -6.71
C ASP A 55 3.87 -10.53 -7.89
N ILE A 56 5.21 -10.58 -7.79
CA ILE A 56 6.07 -11.26 -8.76
C ILE A 56 5.76 -12.78 -8.79
N GLN A 57 5.59 -13.41 -7.63
CA GLN A 57 5.22 -14.84 -7.56
C GLN A 57 3.88 -15.12 -8.22
N VAL A 58 2.88 -14.27 -7.99
CA VAL A 58 1.56 -14.36 -8.64
C VAL A 58 1.70 -14.25 -10.16
N ARG A 59 2.43 -13.25 -10.67
CA ARG A 59 2.66 -13.09 -12.12
C ARG A 59 3.37 -14.30 -12.73
N ASN A 60 4.38 -14.84 -12.03
CA ASN A 60 5.08 -16.04 -12.47
C ASN A 60 4.14 -17.25 -12.51
N LEU A 61 3.26 -17.40 -11.52
CA LEU A 61 2.30 -18.50 -11.47
C LEU A 61 1.27 -18.42 -12.61
N TYR A 62 0.80 -17.22 -12.94
CA TYR A 62 -0.06 -17.00 -14.10
C TYR A 62 0.65 -17.24 -15.45
N GLY A 63 1.99 -17.24 -15.48
CA GLY A 63 2.79 -17.49 -16.67
C GLY A 63 2.99 -18.98 -17.02
N TYR A 64 2.57 -19.92 -16.17
CA TYR A 64 2.66 -21.35 -16.46
C TYR A 64 1.52 -21.83 -17.38
N ASP A 65 1.80 -22.86 -18.19
CA ASP A 65 0.83 -23.53 -19.07
C ASP A 65 -0.42 -24.03 -18.32
N ARG A 66 -0.23 -24.43 -17.04
CA ARG A 66 -1.29 -24.75 -16.10
C ARG A 66 -1.06 -24.01 -14.79
N PRO A 67 -1.66 -22.83 -14.59
CA PRO A 67 -1.48 -22.05 -13.37
C PRO A 67 -2.13 -22.75 -12.17
N ASP A 68 -1.40 -22.78 -11.05
CA ASP A 68 -1.94 -23.26 -9.78
C ASP A 68 -2.79 -22.16 -9.14
N MET A 69 -4.09 -22.20 -9.42
CA MET A 69 -5.05 -21.20 -8.96
C MET A 69 -5.20 -21.19 -7.43
N GLN A 70 -4.97 -22.30 -6.73
CA GLN A 70 -5.02 -22.33 -5.26
C GLN A 70 -3.85 -21.54 -4.68
N LYS A 71 -2.65 -21.77 -5.21
CA LYS A 71 -1.45 -21.04 -4.79
C LYS A 71 -1.54 -19.55 -5.11
N ILE A 72 -2.10 -19.20 -6.27
CA ILE A 72 -2.36 -17.80 -6.64
C ILE A 72 -3.32 -17.14 -5.65
N SER A 73 -4.48 -17.76 -5.37
CA SER A 73 -5.45 -17.18 -4.43
C SER A 73 -4.90 -17.04 -3.01
N ALA A 74 -4.04 -17.96 -2.57
CA ALA A 74 -3.35 -17.83 -1.28
C ALA A 74 -2.42 -16.62 -1.25
N LEU A 75 -1.58 -16.45 -2.29
CA LEU A 75 -0.68 -15.30 -2.38
C LEU A 75 -1.43 -13.96 -2.49
N GLU A 76 -2.55 -13.92 -3.21
CA GLU A 76 -3.41 -12.74 -3.29
C GLU A 76 -4.05 -12.39 -1.94
N ALA A 77 -4.44 -13.39 -1.15
CA ALA A 77 -4.92 -13.18 0.22
C ALA A 77 -3.82 -12.64 1.13
N GLU A 78 -2.61 -13.20 1.06
CA GLU A 78 -1.45 -12.70 1.82
C GLU A 78 -1.09 -11.25 1.44
N ILE A 79 -1.13 -10.90 0.15
CA ILE A 79 -0.91 -9.52 -0.32
C ILE A 79 -1.97 -8.58 0.28
N LYS A 80 -3.23 -9.02 0.32
CA LYS A 80 -4.31 -8.22 0.91
C LYS A 80 -4.08 -7.99 2.40
N GLU A 81 -3.75 -9.02 3.16
CA GLU A 81 -3.46 -8.90 4.60
C GLU A 81 -2.27 -7.96 4.87
N LEU A 82 -1.22 -8.02 4.04
CA LEU A 82 -0.09 -7.08 4.15
C LEU A 82 -0.52 -5.63 3.87
N LYS A 83 -1.41 -5.40 2.90
CA LYS A 83 -1.96 -4.07 2.62
C LYS A 83 -2.83 -3.56 3.77
N ASP A 84 -3.71 -4.41 4.32
CA ASP A 84 -4.53 -4.08 5.50
C ASP A 84 -3.63 -3.75 6.71
N THR A 85 -2.50 -4.44 6.86
CA THR A 85 -1.51 -4.15 7.92
C THR A 85 -0.87 -2.78 7.73
N ILE A 86 -0.47 -2.43 6.50
CA ILE A 86 0.08 -1.11 6.17
C ILE A 86 -0.95 -0.01 6.45
N GLU A 87 -2.21 -0.25 6.09
CA GLU A 87 -3.32 0.68 6.34
C GLU A 87 -3.52 0.89 7.84
N SER A 88 -3.56 -0.19 8.63
CA SER A 88 -3.65 -0.13 10.08
C SER A 88 -2.46 0.61 10.70
N SER A 89 -1.23 0.38 10.21
CA SER A 89 -0.07 1.14 10.65
C SER A 89 -0.19 2.61 10.31
N ALA A 90 -0.65 2.95 9.12
CA ALA A 90 -0.83 4.34 8.71
C ALA A 90 -1.88 5.08 9.58
N ASP A 91 -2.93 4.38 10.02
CA ASP A 91 -3.91 4.89 10.99
C ASP A 91 -3.29 5.12 12.38
N LYS A 92 -2.39 4.25 12.85
CA LYS A 92 -1.65 4.45 14.11
C LYS A 92 -0.82 5.74 14.10
N PHE A 93 -0.26 6.08 12.94
CA PHE A 93 0.56 7.28 12.75
C PHE A 93 -0.27 8.51 12.34
N GLY A 94 -1.60 8.41 12.28
CA GLY A 94 -2.48 9.53 11.92
C GLY A 94 -2.31 10.02 10.48
N ILE A 95 -1.78 9.18 9.59
CA ILE A 95 -1.50 9.53 8.19
C ILE A 95 -2.82 9.46 7.41
N PRO A 96 -3.39 10.56 6.92
CA PRO A 96 -4.69 10.51 6.25
C PRO A 96 -4.57 9.77 4.90
N ALA A 97 -5.63 9.06 4.50
CA ALA A 97 -5.68 8.34 3.22
C ALA A 97 -5.41 9.24 2.00
N CYS A 98 -5.68 10.54 2.10
CA CYS A 98 -5.42 11.52 1.04
C CYS A 98 -3.92 11.68 0.72
N SER A 99 -3.03 11.47 1.70
CA SER A 99 -1.57 11.56 1.52
C SER A 99 -0.94 10.25 1.02
N ARG A 100 -1.75 9.19 0.87
CA ARG A 100 -1.34 7.83 0.48
C ARG A 100 -1.52 7.59 -1.03
N SER A 101 -1.85 8.65 -1.77
CA SER A 101 -2.15 8.65 -3.20
C SER A 101 -0.87 8.69 -4.04
#